data_AF-A0A929NUB1-F1
#
_entry.id   AF-A0A929NUB1-F1
#
_cell.length_a   1.000
_cell.length_b   1.000
_cell.length_c   1.000
_cell.angle_alpha   90.00
_cell.angle_beta   90.00
_cell.angle_gamma   90.00
#
_symmetry.space_group_name_H-M   'P 1'
#
loop_
_entity.id
_entity.type
_entity.pdbx_description
1 polymer ?
#
loop_
_entity_poly.entity_id
_entity_poly.type
_entity_poly.pdbx_seq_one_letter_code
_entity_poly.pdbx_strand_id
1 'polypeptide(L)'
;VMPLEQTIDGRRIAVVVDEEHSGKAPGQLHGFMWTFDVTDLSDIKPLAIWDLSEMDSPYSRTPGGRFGAHQYREKLDSTLVYVTWFAGGLRIVDVADPSKPKEVGFYIPEPINGHPSPQSNDVDVDENGLIYLLDRNAGFDILEFTP
;
A
#
# COMPACT_ATOMS: atom_id res chain seq x y z
N VAL A 1 -8.75 1.33 -8.21
CA VAL A 1 -8.06 1.32 -9.52
C VAL A 1 -7.89 2.78 -9.93
N MET A 2 -6.66 3.26 -10.06
CA MET A 2 -6.42 4.63 -10.48
C MET A 2 -5.15 4.72 -11.34
N PRO A 3 -5.19 5.43 -12.49
CA PRO A 3 -3.99 5.70 -13.26
C PRO A 3 -3.06 6.67 -12.52
N LEU A 4 -1.75 6.52 -12.72
CA LEU A 4 -0.79 7.58 -12.42
C LEU A 4 -1.17 8.83 -13.23
N GLU A 5 -0.90 10.02 -12.68
CA GLU A 5 -1.17 11.29 -13.37
C GLU A 5 -0.23 11.48 -14.58
N GLN A 6 0.99 10.96 -14.47
CA GLN A 6 2.00 10.92 -15.53
C GLN A 6 2.04 9.58 -16.27
N THR A 7 2.58 9.58 -17.49
CA THR A 7 2.90 8.36 -18.24
C THR A 7 4.29 7.83 -17.86
N ILE A 8 4.49 6.53 -18.01
CA ILE A 8 5.81 5.87 -17.88
C ILE A 8 6.16 5.28 -19.25
N ASP A 9 7.22 5.78 -19.88
CA ASP A 9 7.65 5.39 -21.23
C ASP A 9 6.52 5.47 -22.28
N GLY A 10 5.67 6.50 -22.16
CA GLY A 10 4.52 6.69 -23.06
C GLY A 10 3.31 5.79 -22.77
N ARG A 11 3.35 4.96 -21.73
CA ARG A 11 2.24 4.11 -21.29
C ARG A 11 1.46 4.76 -20.15
N ARG A 12 0.14 4.54 -20.14
CA ARG A 12 -0.73 4.91 -19.02
C ARG A 12 -0.77 3.74 -18.03
N ILE A 13 -0.17 3.93 -16.86
CA ILE A 13 -0.07 2.89 -15.84
C ILE A 13 -1.13 3.12 -14.77
N ALA A 14 -1.81 2.06 -14.32
CA ALA A 14 -2.74 2.10 -13.20
C ALA A 14 -2.32 1.21 -12.05
N VAL A 15 -2.62 1.66 -10.84
CA VAL A 15 -2.43 0.94 -9.58
C VAL A 15 -3.78 0.46 -9.06
N VAL A 16 -3.81 -0.75 -8.51
CA VAL A 16 -5.00 -1.36 -7.89
C VAL A 16 -4.61 -2.03 -6.60
N VAL A 17 -5.48 -1.97 -5.61
CA VAL A 17 -5.36 -2.77 -4.38
C VAL A 17 -6.57 -3.69 -4.29
N ASP A 18 -6.34 -4.97 -4.04
CA ASP A 18 -7.37 -6.02 -3.94
C ASP A 18 -8.11 -5.99 -2.58
N GLU A 19 -7.62 -5.17 -1.65
CA GLU A 19 -8.06 -4.97 -0.27
C GLU A 19 -8.12 -6.26 0.59
N GLU A 20 -7.53 -6.19 1.77
CA GLU A 20 -7.54 -7.28 2.74
C GLU A 20 -8.85 -7.31 3.53
N HIS A 21 -9.45 -8.50 3.59
CA HIS A 21 -10.76 -8.72 4.19
C HIS A 21 -10.65 -9.58 5.46
N SER A 22 -11.58 -9.41 6.38
CA SER A 22 -11.69 -10.28 7.55
C SER A 22 -12.18 -11.68 7.16
N GLY A 23 -11.84 -12.71 7.95
CA GLY A 23 -12.41 -14.05 7.80
C GLY A 23 -11.74 -14.91 6.73
N LYS A 24 -10.44 -14.73 6.51
CA LYS A 24 -9.67 -15.51 5.54
C LYS A 24 -9.77 -17.01 5.77
N ALA A 25 -9.95 -17.77 4.68
CA ALA A 25 -9.83 -19.21 4.72
C ALA A 25 -8.35 -19.63 4.89
N PRO A 26 -8.06 -20.78 5.53
CA PRO A 26 -6.70 -21.32 5.58
C PRO A 26 -6.08 -21.43 4.19
N GLY A 27 -4.89 -20.84 4.00
CA GLY A 27 -4.17 -20.85 2.72
C GLY A 27 -4.58 -19.76 1.72
N GLN A 28 -5.55 -18.91 2.03
CA GLN A 28 -5.88 -17.74 1.21
C GLN A 28 -4.74 -16.72 1.25
N LEU A 29 -4.34 -16.17 0.09
CA LEU A 29 -3.32 -15.11 0.00
C LEU A 29 -3.81 -13.80 0.63
N HIS A 30 -2.89 -12.96 1.07
CA HIS A 30 -3.20 -11.64 1.60
C HIS A 30 -3.59 -10.66 0.50
N GLY A 31 -4.33 -9.61 0.82
CA GLY A 31 -4.55 -8.50 -0.11
C GLY A 31 -3.21 -7.90 -0.58
N PHE A 32 -3.12 -7.55 -1.86
CA PHE A 32 -1.89 -7.09 -2.51
C PHE A 32 -2.16 -5.94 -3.49
N MET A 33 -1.07 -5.38 -4.04
CA MET A 33 -1.11 -4.29 -5.02
C MET A 33 -0.81 -4.82 -6.42
N TRP A 34 -1.50 -4.28 -7.42
CA TRP A 34 -1.24 -4.53 -8.84
C TRP A 34 -0.76 -3.28 -9.55
N THR A 35 0.02 -3.49 -10.61
CA THR A 35 0.22 -2.53 -11.70
C THR A 35 -0.38 -3.05 -13.00
N PHE A 36 -1.01 -2.16 -13.76
CA PHE A 36 -1.59 -2.45 -15.07
C PHE A 36 -1.12 -1.44 -16.11
N ASP A 37 -0.94 -1.90 -17.35
CA ASP A 37 -0.96 -1.03 -18.51
C ASP A 37 -2.42 -0.84 -18.94
N VAL A 38 -2.90 0.41 -18.85
CA VAL A 38 -4.25 0.84 -19.23
C VAL A 38 -4.21 1.85 -20.37
N THR A 39 -3.16 1.80 -21.21
CA THR A 39 -3.02 2.67 -22.39
C THR A 39 -4.16 2.44 -23.38
N ASP A 40 -4.51 1.17 -23.61
CA ASP A 40 -5.70 0.76 -24.36
C ASP A 40 -6.70 0.11 -23.40
N LEU A 41 -7.84 0.79 -23.17
CA LEU A 41 -8.87 0.28 -22.26
C LEU A 41 -9.62 -0.95 -22.82
N SER A 42 -9.45 -1.27 -24.11
CA SER A 42 -9.95 -2.51 -24.70
C SER A 42 -8.98 -3.68 -24.56
N ASP A 43 -7.72 -3.42 -24.18
CA ASP A 43 -6.63 -4.41 -24.01
C ASP A 43 -5.78 -4.08 -22.77
N ILE A 44 -6.41 -4.11 -21.59
CA ILE A 44 -5.73 -3.87 -20.31
C ILE A 44 -4.79 -5.03 -19.98
N LYS A 45 -3.52 -4.73 -19.64
CA LYS A 45 -2.49 -5.75 -19.36
C LYS A 45 -2.05 -5.71 -17.91
N PRO A 46 -2.16 -6.81 -17.15
CA PRO A 46 -1.49 -6.90 -15.85
C PRO A 46 0.03 -6.89 -16.07
N LEU A 47 0.75 -6.11 -15.26
CA LEU A 47 2.21 -5.98 -15.35
C LEU A 47 2.90 -6.67 -14.18
N ALA A 48 2.50 -6.36 -12.95
CA ALA A 48 3.08 -6.96 -11.76
C ALA A 48 2.08 -7.04 -10.60
N ILE A 49 2.38 -7.95 -9.68
CA ILE A 49 1.84 -8.01 -8.33
C ILE A 49 2.97 -7.60 -7.39
N TRP A 50 2.64 -6.77 -6.41
CA TRP A 50 3.49 -6.50 -5.27
C TRP A 50 2.74 -6.89 -3.99
N ASP A 51 3.31 -7.84 -3.26
CA ASP A 51 2.83 -8.30 -1.97
C ASP A 51 3.88 -8.05 -0.87
N LEU A 52 3.45 -8.17 0.38
CA LEU A 52 4.31 -8.00 1.54
C LEU A 52 4.43 -9.33 2.28
N SER A 53 5.66 -9.76 2.57
CA SER A 53 5.90 -10.97 3.36
C SER A 53 5.38 -10.79 4.77
N GLU A 54 4.78 -11.85 5.34
CA GLU A 54 4.44 -11.88 6.76
C GLU A 54 5.67 -11.67 7.66
N MET A 55 6.88 -11.95 7.16
CA MET A 55 8.12 -11.73 7.91
C MET A 55 8.51 -10.25 8.02
N ASP A 56 7.92 -9.39 7.19
CA ASP A 56 8.23 -7.95 7.13
C ASP A 56 7.30 -7.11 8.03
N SER A 57 6.50 -7.76 8.87
CA SER A 57 5.79 -7.14 9.98
C SER A 57 5.77 -8.07 11.21
N PRO A 58 6.11 -7.57 12.41
CA PRO A 58 6.01 -8.34 13.64
C PRO A 58 4.56 -8.65 14.03
N TYR A 59 3.58 -7.97 13.42
CA TYR A 59 2.15 -8.10 13.74
C TYR A 59 1.35 -8.85 12.67
N SER A 60 2.00 -9.37 11.63
CA SER A 60 1.35 -10.03 10.49
C SER A 60 0.45 -11.20 10.89
N ARG A 61 0.80 -11.88 11.98
CA ARG A 61 0.09 -13.06 12.52
C ARG A 61 -0.69 -12.78 13.79
N THR A 62 -0.90 -11.51 14.13
CA THR A 62 -1.64 -11.13 15.34
C THR A 62 -3.10 -11.63 15.24
N PRO A 63 -3.57 -12.44 16.21
CA PRO A 63 -4.96 -12.89 16.23
C PRO A 63 -5.96 -11.73 16.24
N GLY A 64 -6.91 -11.74 15.31
CA GLY A 64 -7.92 -10.68 15.16
C GLY A 64 -7.42 -9.40 14.46
N GLY A 65 -6.11 -9.30 14.18
CA GLY A 65 -5.54 -8.28 13.31
C GLY A 65 -5.82 -8.58 11.84
N ARG A 66 -5.68 -7.55 10.97
CA ARG A 66 -5.65 -7.75 9.53
C ARG A 66 -4.23 -7.48 9.04
N PHE A 67 -3.74 -8.30 8.13
CA PHE A 67 -2.45 -8.10 7.48
C PHE A 67 -2.66 -8.26 5.99
N GLY A 68 -2.34 -7.25 5.20
CA GLY A 68 -2.62 -7.22 3.76
C GLY A 68 -2.91 -5.79 3.29
N ALA A 69 -2.81 -5.55 1.98
CA ALA A 69 -3.05 -4.25 1.37
C ALA A 69 -4.44 -3.72 1.72
N HIS A 70 -4.58 -2.41 1.95
CA HIS A 70 -5.87 -1.80 2.25
C HIS A 70 -6.19 -0.65 1.28
N GLN A 71 -5.54 0.50 1.46
CA GLN A 71 -5.79 1.71 0.66
C GLN A 71 -4.47 2.40 0.34
N TYR A 72 -4.37 2.99 -0.85
CA TYR A 72 -3.25 3.84 -1.24
C TYR A 72 -3.69 5.30 -1.30
N ARG A 73 -2.74 6.23 -1.19
CA ARG A 73 -3.01 7.66 -1.38
C ARG A 73 -3.69 7.90 -2.72
N GLU A 74 -4.90 8.47 -2.70
CA GLU A 74 -5.72 8.72 -3.90
C GLU A 74 -5.24 9.90 -4.77
N LYS A 75 -3.94 10.21 -4.72
CA LYS A 75 -3.24 11.09 -5.63
C LYS A 75 -1.94 10.42 -6.05
N LEU A 76 -1.83 10.08 -7.33
CA LEU A 76 -0.69 9.35 -7.92
C LEU A 76 0.11 10.27 -8.85
N ASP A 77 0.59 11.38 -8.27
CA ASP A 77 1.33 12.47 -8.91
C ASP A 77 2.84 12.21 -9.04
N SER A 78 3.30 11.03 -8.63
CA SER A 78 4.69 10.57 -8.74
C SER A 78 4.75 9.05 -8.99
N THR A 79 5.95 8.48 -9.08
CA THR A 79 6.10 7.00 -9.14
C THR A 79 6.04 6.35 -7.76
N LEU A 80 6.01 7.13 -6.68
CA LEU A 80 5.88 6.61 -5.34
C LEU A 80 4.40 6.37 -5.01
N VAL A 81 4.08 5.13 -4.67
CA VAL A 81 2.77 4.73 -4.16
C VAL A 81 2.87 4.57 -2.65
N TYR A 82 2.20 5.46 -1.94
CA TYR A 82 2.01 5.37 -0.49
C TYR A 82 0.80 4.49 -0.25
N VAL A 83 0.99 3.31 0.35
CA VAL A 83 -0.06 2.32 0.54
C VAL A 83 -0.07 1.79 1.97
N THR A 84 -1.26 1.71 2.54
CA THR A 84 -1.51 1.14 3.87
C THR A 84 -1.71 -0.37 3.78
N TRP A 85 -1.18 -1.08 4.76
CA TRP A 85 -1.11 -2.54 4.78
C TRP A 85 -1.61 -3.14 6.10
N PHE A 86 -2.56 -2.46 6.76
CA PHE A 86 -3.05 -2.78 8.10
C PHE A 86 -1.94 -3.03 9.12
N ALA A 87 -1.81 -4.25 9.66
CA ALA A 87 -0.73 -4.64 10.56
C ALA A 87 0.67 -4.56 9.92
N GLY A 88 0.74 -4.43 8.59
CA GLY A 88 1.95 -4.11 7.84
C GLY A 88 2.30 -2.62 7.80
N GLY A 89 1.46 -1.73 8.33
CA GLY A 89 1.76 -0.30 8.42
C GLY A 89 1.65 0.45 7.08
N LEU A 90 2.37 1.57 6.98
CA LEU A 90 2.64 2.28 5.73
C LEU A 90 3.75 1.58 4.95
N ARG A 91 3.54 1.49 3.64
CA ARG A 91 4.51 1.01 2.65
C ARG A 91 4.64 2.08 1.56
N ILE A 92 5.87 2.37 1.16
CA ILE A 92 6.18 3.30 0.07
C ILE A 92 6.80 2.46 -1.04
N VAL A 93 6.07 2.29 -2.13
CA VAL A 93 6.45 1.43 -3.25
C VAL A 93 6.70 2.28 -4.49
N ASP A 94 7.92 2.26 -5.02
CA ASP A 94 8.27 2.90 -6.28
C ASP A 94 7.84 2.01 -7.46
N VAL A 95 7.03 2.57 -8.34
CA VAL A 95 6.53 1.94 -9.57
C VAL A 95 7.17 2.52 -10.85
N ALA A 96 8.34 3.17 -10.74
CA ALA A 96 9.07 3.70 -11.90
C ALA A 96 9.35 2.64 -12.98
N ASP A 97 9.62 1.39 -12.56
CA ASP A 97 9.48 0.20 -13.43
C ASP A 97 8.18 -0.53 -13.02
N PRO A 98 7.07 -0.35 -13.75
CA PRO A 98 5.78 -0.91 -13.37
C PRO A 98 5.75 -2.43 -13.50
N SER A 99 6.73 -3.06 -14.15
CA SER A 99 6.86 -4.52 -14.18
C SER A 99 7.63 -5.08 -12.97
N LYS A 100 8.27 -4.22 -12.19
CA LYS A 100 9.08 -4.57 -11.01
C LYS A 100 8.95 -3.50 -9.92
N PRO A 101 7.76 -3.31 -9.32
CA PRO A 101 7.60 -2.42 -8.17
C PRO A 101 8.57 -2.76 -7.04
N LYS A 102 9.08 -1.74 -6.34
CA LYS A 102 10.04 -1.92 -5.24
C LYS A 102 9.64 -1.12 -4.02
N GLU A 103 9.66 -1.75 -2.85
CA GLU A 103 9.58 -0.99 -1.60
C GLU A 103 10.83 -0.13 -1.43
N VAL A 104 10.64 1.14 -1.12
CA VAL A 104 11.70 2.13 -0.86
C VAL A 104 11.63 2.72 0.56
N GLY A 105 10.56 2.43 1.30
CA GLY A 105 10.40 2.85 2.68
C GLY A 105 9.16 2.23 3.31
N PHE A 106 9.14 2.16 4.64
CA PHE A 106 8.00 1.71 5.41
C PHE A 106 7.97 2.38 6.78
N TYR A 107 6.80 2.37 7.42
CA TYR A 107 6.63 2.71 8.82
C TYR A 107 5.51 1.86 9.40
N ILE A 108 5.75 1.21 10.53
CA ILE A 108 4.76 0.39 11.23
C ILE A 108 4.50 1.07 12.58
N PRO A 109 3.30 1.63 12.82
CA PRO A 109 2.97 2.19 14.12
C PRO A 109 3.03 1.12 15.21
N GLU A 110 3.49 1.51 16.40
CA GLU A 110 3.39 0.64 17.57
C GLU A 110 1.90 0.48 17.98
N PRO A 111 1.44 -0.73 18.34
CA PRO A 111 0.12 -0.91 18.92
C PRO A 111 -0.01 -0.15 20.23
N ILE A 112 -1.12 0.58 20.41
CA ILE A 112 -1.43 1.31 21.64
C ILE A 112 -2.81 0.90 22.19
N ASN A 113 -3.16 1.38 23.39
CA ASN A 113 -4.47 1.18 24.02
C ASN A 113 -4.90 -0.29 24.19
N GLY A 114 -3.92 -1.21 24.29
CA GLY A 114 -4.18 -2.65 24.42
C GLY A 114 -4.59 -3.34 23.12
N HIS A 115 -4.56 -2.65 21.98
CA HIS A 115 -4.71 -3.31 20.70
C HIS A 115 -3.48 -4.17 20.40
N PRO A 116 -3.65 -5.37 19.81
CA PRO A 116 -2.54 -6.31 19.63
C PRO A 116 -1.74 -6.05 18.33
N SER A 117 -2.22 -5.17 17.45
CA SER A 117 -1.56 -4.73 16.23
C SER A 117 -1.99 -3.31 15.87
N PRO A 118 -1.16 -2.53 15.14
CA PRO A 118 -1.67 -1.42 14.36
C PRO A 118 -2.66 -1.92 13.30
N GLN A 119 -3.48 -1.00 12.81
CA GLN A 119 -4.41 -1.21 11.72
C GLN A 119 -4.40 0.04 10.83
N SER A 120 -3.27 0.29 10.17
CA SER A 120 -3.09 1.45 9.29
C SER A 120 -4.09 1.38 8.15
N ASN A 121 -4.79 2.48 7.94
CA ASN A 121 -6.11 2.51 7.32
C ASN A 121 -6.20 3.48 6.15
N ASP A 122 -5.55 4.63 6.26
CA ASP A 122 -5.54 5.64 5.21
C ASP A 122 -4.21 6.41 5.24
N VAL A 123 -3.84 6.99 4.10
CA VAL A 123 -2.62 7.78 3.96
C VAL A 123 -2.81 8.92 2.96
N ASP A 124 -2.31 10.10 3.31
CA ASP A 124 -2.15 11.21 2.37
C ASP A 124 -0.76 11.85 2.49
N VAL A 125 -0.35 12.60 1.46
CA VAL A 125 0.92 13.32 1.41
C VAL A 125 0.68 14.73 0.87
N ASP A 126 1.09 15.74 1.63
CA ASP A 126 0.96 17.14 1.24
C ASP A 126 2.08 17.63 0.31
N GLU A 127 1.98 18.90 -0.10
CA GLU A 127 2.96 19.58 -0.95
C GLU A 127 4.34 19.79 -0.30
N ASN A 128 4.44 19.68 1.03
CA ASN A 128 5.71 19.74 1.75
C ASN A 128 6.35 18.34 1.89
N GLY A 129 5.70 17.29 1.40
CA GLY A 129 6.15 15.91 1.53
C GLY A 129 5.87 15.29 2.90
N LEU A 130 5.04 15.92 3.73
CA LEU A 130 4.60 15.32 4.98
C LEU A 130 3.56 14.24 4.71
N ILE A 131 3.77 13.08 5.30
CA ILE A 131 2.90 11.92 5.17
C ILE A 131 2.00 11.85 6.40
N TYR A 132 0.70 11.80 6.17
CA TYR A 132 -0.34 11.71 7.18
C TYR A 132 -0.89 10.30 7.18
N LEU A 133 -0.48 9.50 8.17
CA LEU A 133 -0.89 8.10 8.30
C LEU A 133 -1.99 8.00 9.35
N LEU A 134 -3.15 7.50 8.94
CA LEU A 134 -4.25 7.20 9.84
C LEU A 134 -4.27 5.71 10.19
N ASP A 135 -4.27 5.42 11.48
CA ASP A 135 -4.46 4.09 12.04
C ASP A 135 -5.74 4.05 12.88
N ARG A 136 -6.66 3.14 12.58
CA ARG A 136 -7.94 3.08 13.31
C ARG A 136 -7.81 2.66 14.78
N ASN A 137 -6.68 2.06 15.15
CA ASN A 137 -6.39 1.63 16.51
C ASN A 137 -5.34 2.53 17.19
N ALA A 138 -4.37 3.02 16.42
CA ALA A 138 -3.21 3.77 16.91
C ALA A 138 -3.26 5.29 16.73
N GLY A 139 -4.29 5.79 16.04
CA GLY A 139 -4.51 7.23 15.89
C GLY A 139 -3.85 7.77 14.62
N PHE A 140 -2.99 8.77 14.77
CA PHE A 140 -2.50 9.57 13.65
C PHE A 140 -1.02 9.88 13.79
N ASP A 141 -0.24 9.54 12.76
CA ASP A 141 1.18 9.85 12.66
C ASP A 141 1.42 10.86 11.54
N ILE A 142 2.34 11.80 11.78
CA ILE A 142 2.89 12.70 10.75
C ILE A 142 4.34 12.31 10.54
N LEU A 143 4.67 11.90 9.32
CA LEU A 143 5.98 11.35 8.97
C LEU A 143 6.62 12.19 7.86
N GLU A 144 7.93 12.08 7.73
CA GLU A 144 8.69 12.60 6.59
C GLU A 144 9.44 11.42 5.96
N PHE A 145 9.40 11.30 4.63
CA PHE A 145 10.18 10.29 3.92
C PHE A 145 11.46 10.91 3.37
N THR A 146 12.60 10.37 3.81
CA THR A 146 13.92 10.74 3.30
C THR A 146 14.43 9.61 2.38
N PRO A 147 14.50 9.83 1.05
CA PRO A 147 14.92 8.82 0.08
C PRO A 147 16.39 8.38 0.19
#